data_AF-A0A3C1H0P4-F1
#
_entry.id   AF-A0A3C1H0P4-F1
#
_cell.length_a   1.000
_cell.length_b   1.000
_cell.length_c   1.000
_cell.angle_alpha   90.00
_cell.angle_beta   90.00
_cell.angle_gamma   90.00
#
_symmetry.space_group_name_H-M   'P 1'
#
loop_
_entity.id
_entity.type
_entity.pdbx_description
1 polymer ?
#
loop_
_entity_poly.entity_id
_entity_poly.type
_entity_poly.pdbx_seq_one_letter_code
_entity_poly.pdbx_strand_id
1 'polypeptide(L)'
;MSEKLTTQTELEKLKEVFKKVDPDKQKLVEKLIHEAAFLSDQNDHLRSLITQTGMIKTHPTQPNLQKPTEAGKQYLRNLQAYSVVIKTLGAVLTKNAIEEEDAFDSFLDEDE
;
A
#
# COMPACT_ATOMS: atom_id res chain seq x y z
N MET A 1 -10.33 8.73 -19.87
CA MET A 1 -11.01 8.19 -18.68
C MET A 1 -10.03 7.19 -18.07
N SER A 2 -9.48 7.46 -16.90
CA SER A 2 -8.49 6.58 -16.26
C SER A 2 -9.16 5.25 -15.92
N GLU A 3 -8.55 4.13 -16.28
CA GLU A 3 -8.98 2.79 -15.89
C GLU A 3 -9.18 2.77 -14.37
N LYS A 4 -10.43 2.57 -13.95
CA LYS A 4 -10.79 2.51 -12.54
C LYS A 4 -10.31 1.17 -12.01
N LEU A 5 -9.22 1.17 -11.26
CA LEU A 5 -8.74 -0.02 -10.56
C LEU A 5 -9.83 -0.45 -9.57
N THR A 6 -10.45 -1.59 -9.82
CA THR A 6 -11.36 -2.18 -8.84
C THR A 6 -10.54 -2.81 -7.73
N THR A 7 -11.08 -2.85 -6.50
CA THR A 7 -10.47 -3.54 -5.36
C THR A 7 -10.01 -4.95 -5.71
N GLN A 8 -10.77 -5.66 -6.56
CA GLN A 8 -10.44 -7.00 -7.03
C GLN A 8 -9.18 -7.03 -7.90
N THR A 9 -9.04 -6.08 -8.83
CA THR A 9 -7.85 -5.95 -9.68
C THR A 9 -6.60 -5.66 -8.85
N GLU A 10 -6.70 -4.78 -7.85
CA GLU A 10 -5.56 -4.46 -6.98
C GLU A 10 -5.20 -5.64 -6.07
N LEU A 11 -6.21 -6.34 -5.56
CA LEU A 11 -6.02 -7.56 -4.77
C LEU A 11 -5.27 -8.63 -5.57
N GLU A 12 -5.65 -8.85 -6.82
CA GLU A 12 -4.98 -9.81 -7.71
C GLU A 12 -3.52 -9.44 -7.92
N LYS A 13 -3.22 -8.18 -8.23
CA LYS A 13 -1.83 -7.69 -8.35
C LYS A 13 -1.00 -7.95 -7.10
N LEU A 14 -1.55 -7.64 -5.92
CA LEU A 14 -0.85 -7.86 -4.66
C LEU A 14 -0.67 -9.36 -4.36
N LYS A 15 -1.66 -10.21 -4.66
CA LYS A 15 -1.53 -11.66 -4.51
C LYS A 15 -0.44 -12.23 -5.43
N GLU A 16 -0.32 -11.74 -6.66
CA GLU A 16 0.77 -12.13 -7.58
C GLU A 16 2.15 -11.83 -6.99
N VAL A 17 2.34 -10.65 -6.38
CA VAL A 17 3.61 -10.27 -5.73
C VAL A 17 4.00 -11.24 -4.61
N PHE A 18 3.02 -11.77 -3.89
CA PHE A 18 3.22 -12.69 -2.78
C PHE A 18 3.24 -14.17 -3.18
N LYS A 19 3.18 -14.53 -4.47
CA LYS A 19 3.19 -15.95 -4.89
C LYS A 19 4.47 -16.71 -4.56
N LYS A 20 5.62 -16.02 -4.49
CA LYS A 20 6.94 -16.62 -4.22
C LYS A 20 7.33 -16.55 -2.74
N VAL A 21 6.47 -15.98 -1.91
CA VAL A 21 6.65 -15.89 -0.46
C VAL A 21 6.35 -17.27 0.13
N ASP A 22 7.11 -17.67 1.14
CA ASP A 22 6.81 -18.84 1.96
C ASP A 22 5.30 -18.91 2.33
N PRO A 23 4.61 -20.05 2.15
CA PRO A 23 3.17 -20.14 2.34
C PRO A 23 2.67 -19.72 3.73
N ASP A 24 3.44 -19.98 4.79
CA ASP A 24 3.06 -19.62 6.15
C ASP A 24 3.19 -18.10 6.35
N LYS A 25 4.25 -17.48 5.83
CA LYS A 25 4.38 -16.02 5.79
C LYS A 25 3.30 -15.36 4.92
N GLN A 26 2.93 -15.98 3.80
CA GLN A 26 1.85 -15.49 2.94
C GLN A 26 0.51 -15.50 3.67
N LYS A 27 0.20 -16.61 4.34
CA LYS A 27 -1.03 -16.77 5.13
C LYS A 27 -1.09 -15.78 6.30
N LEU A 28 0.05 -15.50 6.94
CA LEU A 28 0.13 -14.51 8.03
C LEU A 28 -0.30 -13.11 7.59
N VAL A 29 0.03 -12.72 6.36
CA VAL A 29 -0.24 -11.36 5.84
C VAL A 29 -1.45 -11.27 4.91
N GLU A 30 -2.20 -12.36 4.69
CA GLU A 30 -3.32 -12.39 3.76
C GLU A 30 -4.31 -11.25 4.02
N LYS A 31 -4.72 -11.04 5.27
CA LYS A 31 -5.63 -9.93 5.63
C LYS A 31 -5.03 -8.56 5.30
N LEU A 32 -3.73 -8.35 5.48
CA LEU A 32 -3.07 -7.10 5.14
C LEU A 32 -3.05 -6.85 3.63
N ILE A 33 -2.95 -7.90 2.81
CA ILE A 33 -3.07 -7.81 1.36
C ILE A 33 -4.48 -7.33 0.96
N HIS A 34 -5.52 -7.88 1.60
CA HIS A 34 -6.90 -7.43 1.40
C HIS A 34 -7.12 -5.97 1.83
N GLU A 35 -6.60 -5.58 2.99
CA GLU A 35 -6.69 -4.19 3.48
C GLU A 35 -5.95 -3.22 2.57
N ALA A 36 -4.78 -3.59 2.05
CA ALA A 36 -4.04 -2.77 1.09
C ALA A 36 -4.86 -2.52 -0.19
N ALA A 37 -5.46 -3.57 -0.75
CA ALA A 37 -6.31 -3.45 -1.94
C ALA A 37 -7.52 -2.54 -1.68
N PHE A 38 -8.20 -2.74 -0.54
CA PHE A 38 -9.34 -1.91 -0.15
C PHE A 38 -8.95 -0.44 0.05
N LEU A 39 -7.92 -0.17 0.84
CA LEU A 39 -7.45 1.19 1.10
C LEU A 39 -6.98 1.90 -0.18
N SER A 40 -6.39 1.17 -1.13
CA SER A 40 -6.01 1.72 -2.44
C SER A 40 -7.23 2.24 -3.21
N ASP A 41 -8.27 1.41 -3.36
CA ASP A 41 -9.54 1.80 -4.00
C ASP A 41 -10.22 2.98 -3.28
N GLN A 42 -10.27 2.96 -1.95
CA GLN A 42 -10.84 4.06 -1.17
C GLN A 42 -10.04 5.37 -1.35
N ASN A 43 -8.72 5.29 -1.46
CA ASN A 43 -7.87 6.46 -1.73
C ASN A 43 -8.13 7.03 -3.13
N ASP A 44 -8.36 6.19 -4.13
CA ASP A 44 -8.72 6.63 -5.48
C ASP A 44 -10.10 7.28 -5.52
N HIS A 45 -11.08 6.71 -4.81
CA HIS A 45 -12.39 7.34 -4.65
C HIS A 45 -12.27 8.73 -3.98
N LEU A 46 -11.53 8.83 -2.87
CA LEU A 46 -11.31 10.12 -2.19
C LEU A 46 -10.56 11.13 -3.06
N ARG A 47 -9.56 10.68 -3.85
CA ARG A 47 -8.87 11.54 -4.85
C ARG A 47 -9.84 12.10 -5.89
N SER A 48 -10.81 11.31 -6.34
CA SER A 48 -11.82 11.79 -7.29
C SER A 48 -12.69 12.90 -6.70
N LEU A 49 -13.07 12.79 -5.42
CA LEU A 49 -13.81 13.83 -4.70
C LEU A 49 -12.95 15.07 -4.46
N ILE A 50 -11.68 14.88 -4.06
CA ILE A 50 -10.73 15.98 -3.83
C ILE A 50 -10.44 16.74 -5.12
N THR A 51 -10.41 16.08 -6.29
CA THR A 51 -10.23 16.75 -7.59
C THR A 51 -11.34 17.76 -7.88
N GLN A 52 -12.56 17.49 -7.40
CA GLN A 52 -13.71 18.37 -7.58
C GLN A 52 -13.79 19.46 -6.51
N THR A 53 -13.43 19.13 -5.26
CA THR A 53 -13.73 19.96 -4.08
C THR A 53 -12.52 20.65 -3.46
N GLY A 54 -11.31 20.19 -3.80
CA GLY A 54 -10.08 20.53 -3.10
C GLY A 54 -9.94 19.86 -1.73
N MET A 55 -8.73 19.87 -1.18
CA MET A 55 -8.49 19.44 0.21
C MET A 55 -8.89 20.51 1.23
N ILE A 56 -8.94 21.77 0.81
CA ILE A 56 -9.24 22.92 1.65
C ILE A 56 -10.32 23.75 0.94
N LYS A 57 -11.38 24.08 1.66
CA LYS A 57 -12.36 25.08 1.22
C LYS A 57 -11.85 26.46 1.59
N THR A 58 -11.69 27.31 0.59
CA THR A 58 -11.33 28.72 0.74
C THR A 58 -12.59 29.58 0.68
N HIS A 59 -12.76 30.48 1.65
CA HIS A 59 -13.84 31.47 1.57
C HIS A 59 -13.56 32.47 0.44
N PRO A 60 -14.53 32.78 -0.45
CA PRO A 60 -14.28 33.58 -1.66
C PRO A 60 -13.77 35.00 -1.38
N THR A 61 -14.14 35.58 -0.23
CA THR A 61 -13.78 36.97 0.14
C THR A 61 -12.98 37.08 1.43
N GLN A 62 -12.76 35.99 2.16
CA GLN A 62 -12.08 36.00 3.47
C GLN A 62 -11.01 34.88 3.52
N PRO A 63 -9.83 35.09 2.92
CA PRO A 63 -8.81 34.05 2.76
C PRO A 63 -8.35 33.40 4.07
N ASN A 64 -8.52 34.05 5.22
CA ASN A 64 -8.17 33.52 6.54
C ASN A 64 -9.17 32.47 7.06
N LEU A 65 -10.38 32.39 6.50
CA LEU A 65 -11.41 31.42 6.89
C LEU A 65 -11.33 30.14 6.04
N GLN A 66 -10.19 29.46 6.10
CA GLN A 66 -9.99 28.18 5.41
C GLN A 66 -10.41 27.01 6.30
N LYS A 67 -11.05 26.00 5.70
CA LYS A 67 -11.41 24.76 6.41
C LYS A 67 -11.04 23.53 5.58
N PRO A 68 -10.40 22.51 6.18
CA PRO A 68 -10.17 21.24 5.50
C PRO A 68 -11.49 20.55 5.16
N THR A 69 -11.55 19.89 4.00
CA THR A 69 -12.68 19.05 3.61
C THR A 69 -12.63 17.71 4.35
N GLU A 70 -13.79 17.09 4.59
CA GLU A 70 -13.84 15.75 5.19
C GLU A 70 -13.18 14.71 4.29
N ALA A 71 -13.31 14.84 2.96
CA ALA A 71 -12.60 14.01 2.00
C ALA A 71 -11.08 14.16 2.14
N GLY A 72 -10.58 15.40 2.26
CA GLY A 72 -9.15 15.67 2.49
C GLY A 72 -8.63 15.07 3.80
N LYS A 73 -9.39 15.22 4.90
CA LYS A 73 -9.04 14.62 6.19
C LYS A 73 -9.00 13.09 6.13
N GLN A 74 -10.03 12.49 5.53
CA GLN A 74 -10.13 11.03 5.46
C GLN A 74 -9.03 10.46 4.55
N TYR A 75 -8.72 11.13 3.44
CA TYR A 75 -7.65 10.72 2.54
C TYR A 75 -6.29 10.69 3.25
N LEU A 76 -5.97 11.71 4.05
CA LEU A 76 -4.71 11.72 4.83
C LEU A 76 -4.65 10.56 5.82
N ARG A 77 -5.75 10.24 6.51
CA ARG A 77 -5.81 9.08 7.43
C ARG A 77 -5.65 7.76 6.70
N ASN A 78 -6.37 7.58 5.59
CA ASN A 78 -6.27 6.36 4.78
C ASN A 78 -4.86 6.20 4.19
N LEU A 79 -4.22 7.29 3.75
CA LEU A 79 -2.85 7.26 3.24
C LEU A 79 -1.84 6.82 4.31
N GLN A 80 -2.00 7.29 5.55
CA GLN A 80 -1.17 6.86 6.67
C GLN A 80 -1.35 5.37 6.97
N ALA A 81 -2.60 4.91 7.08
CA ALA A 81 -2.91 3.49 7.29
C ALA A 81 -2.34 2.62 6.16
N TYR A 82 -2.59 3.00 4.91
CA TYR A 82 -2.07 2.32 3.73
C TYR A 82 -0.53 2.25 3.74
N SER A 83 0.15 3.35 4.10
CA SER A 83 1.61 3.35 4.20
C SER A 83 2.14 2.35 5.23
N VAL A 84 1.47 2.20 6.38
CA VAL A 84 1.85 1.21 7.39
C VAL A 84 1.65 -0.20 6.85
N VAL A 85 0.50 -0.49 6.26
CA VAL A 85 0.19 -1.80 5.67
C VAL A 85 1.23 -2.17 4.60
N ILE A 86 1.53 -1.26 3.66
CA ILE A 86 2.52 -1.49 2.60
C ILE A 86 3.92 -1.70 3.18
N LYS A 87 4.33 -0.96 4.21
CA LYS A 87 5.63 -1.17 4.88
C LYS A 87 5.71 -2.54 5.53
N THR A 88 4.66 -2.99 6.21
CA THR A 88 4.60 -4.32 6.82
C THR A 88 4.67 -5.42 5.76
N LEU A 89 3.91 -5.28 4.67
CA LEU A 89 3.95 -6.20 3.53
C LEU A 89 5.36 -6.23 2.89
N GLY A 90 5.97 -5.07 2.66
CA GLY A 90 7.33 -4.94 2.12
C GLY A 90 8.39 -5.61 3.00
N ALA A 91 8.26 -5.50 4.32
CA ALA A 91 9.18 -6.17 5.26
C ALA A 91 9.08 -7.70 5.21
N VAL A 92 7.91 -8.26 4.88
CA VAL A 92 7.75 -9.70 4.70
C VAL A 92 8.38 -10.16 3.38
N LEU A 93 8.28 -9.35 2.32
CA LEU A 93 8.92 -9.64 1.04
C LEU A 93 10.45 -9.64 1.15
N THR A 94 11.05 -8.65 1.83
CA THR A 94 12.51 -8.57 1.99
C THR A 94 13.07 -9.67 2.88
N LYS A 95 12.35 -10.10 3.93
CA LYS A 95 12.71 -11.27 4.76
C LYS A 95 12.39 -12.62 4.11
N ASN A 96 11.87 -12.59 2.88
CA ASN A 96 11.66 -13.77 2.03
C ASN A 96 12.54 -13.80 0.81
N ALA A 97 13.34 -12.76 0.57
CA ALA A 97 14.54 -12.96 -0.22
C ALA A 97 15.37 -13.97 0.58
N ILE A 98 15.42 -15.18 0.06
CA ILE A 98 16.38 -16.19 0.47
C ILE A 98 17.72 -15.46 0.47
N GLU A 99 18.48 -15.58 1.57
CA GLU A 99 19.92 -15.32 1.52
C GLU A 99 20.42 -16.19 0.37
N GLU A 100 20.54 -15.61 -0.83
CA GLU A 100 21.20 -16.29 -1.95
C GLU A 100 22.52 -16.78 -1.37
N GLU A 101 22.79 -18.10 -1.47
CA GLU A 101 24.05 -18.72 -1.04
C GLU A 101 25.16 -17.74 -1.37
N ASP A 102 25.67 -17.06 -0.35
CA ASP A 102 26.72 -16.08 -0.52
C ASP A 102 27.92 -16.89 -1.02
N ALA A 103 28.84 -16.27 -1.75
CA ALA A 103 30.14 -16.86 -2.04
C ALA A 103 30.84 -17.39 -0.75
N PHE A 104 30.42 -16.91 0.42
CA PHE A 104 30.76 -17.45 1.73
C PHE A 104 30.26 -18.88 2.02
N ASP A 105 29.04 -19.25 1.62
CA ASP A 105 28.50 -20.61 1.83
C ASP A 105 29.20 -21.60 0.89
N SER A 106 29.44 -21.22 -0.37
CA SER A 106 30.23 -22.03 -1.31
C SER A 106 31.68 -22.22 -0.89
N PHE A 107 32.25 -21.26 -0.13
CA PHE A 107 33.61 -21.36 0.40
C PHE A 107 33.70 -22.34 1.59
N LEU A 108 32.64 -22.47 2.39
CA LEU A 108 32.60 -23.41 3.52
C LEU A 108 32.45 -24.87 3.06
N ASP A 109 31.78 -25.10 1.93
CA ASP A 109 31.58 -26.44 1.37
C ASP A 109 32.81 -26.97 0.58
N GLU A 110 33.78 -26.12 0.22
CA GLU A 110 35.02 -26.54 -0.48
C GLU A 110 36.13 -27.02 0.47
N ASP A 111 36.01 -26.79 1.78
CA ASP A 111 37.03 -27.13 2.80
C ASP A 111 36.70 -28.41 3.62
N GLU A 112 35.65 -29.17 3.27
CA GLU A 112 35.38 -30.56 3.76
C GLU A 112 35.84 -31.66 2.77
#